data_AF-A0A1I8P9B0-F1
#
_entry.id   AF-A0A1I8P9B0-F1
#
_cell.length_a   1.000
_cell.length_b   1.000
_cell.length_c   1.000
_cell.angle_alpha   90.00
_cell.angle_beta   90.00
_cell.angle_gamma   90.00
#
_symmetry.space_group_name_H-M   'P 1'
#
loop_
_entity.id
_entity.type
_entity.pdbx_description
1 polymer ?
#
loop_
_entity_poly.entity_id
_entity_poly.type
_entity_poly.pdbx_seq_one_letter_code
_entity_poly.pdbx_strand_id
1 'polypeptide(L)'
;MKSFYWELYFHLKTLNLFGLMNGKYCRCDGKAKLIFEKHHKMKAFATLVIVYIFAIIMSICGIVFGGEVHFDDFNRTGDTIFIVHFECSCLVMLFLYGYCYWSHEKNILFLQKILRYRHECEGFVSPDIHLCGLYGVYFVICLLSSLIYFLIFLSAELPLFSTIAYTIVYISMLWISGIVIVMYLSVALLVGNSLKFLNMQLSRQDLQLGDLKGLLVKRQHLLTLCYVDINRHYGAMLLSIVAFVAIIAPSGPFYVITQIVKGPTEESTILTVTISGFVSLVWNLPWIAIFFAIAACGGVTTEANQSIRILFRTHFGDPKTYKVIDRFLWLNLRSKPVLNAWGFFALSRSSVFKCLTFIMNFIIILVQFMDLENRISINHNL
;
A
#
# COMPACT_ATOMS: atom_id res chain seq x y z
N MET A 1 14.57 -19.99 22.33
CA MET A 1 13.37 -19.19 22.67
C MET A 1 12.57 -18.98 21.38
N LYS A 2 11.35 -19.52 21.30
CA LYS A 2 10.59 -19.70 20.04
C LYS A 2 10.04 -18.37 19.54
N SER A 3 10.58 -17.86 18.44
CA SER A 3 10.03 -16.70 17.70
C SER A 3 8.53 -16.90 17.46
N PHE A 4 7.72 -16.07 18.12
CA PHE A 4 6.30 -15.93 17.83
C PHE A 4 6.21 -14.78 16.84
N TYR A 5 5.69 -15.03 15.64
CA TYR A 5 5.50 -13.99 14.62
C TYR A 5 4.31 -13.09 14.97
N TRP A 6 4.39 -12.37 16.09
CA TRP A 6 3.40 -11.39 16.54
C TRP A 6 3.06 -10.41 15.42
N GLU A 7 4.08 -10.07 14.63
CA GLU A 7 4.05 -9.17 13.48
C GLU A 7 3.00 -9.54 12.43
N LEU A 8 3.01 -10.80 11.97
CA LEU A 8 2.04 -11.25 10.97
C LEU A 8 0.71 -11.61 11.63
N TYR A 9 0.70 -12.01 12.89
CA TYR A 9 -0.52 -12.38 13.60
C TYR A 9 -1.52 -11.23 13.72
N PHE A 10 -1.08 -10.05 14.19
CA PHE A 10 -1.97 -8.88 14.31
C PHE A 10 -2.51 -8.45 12.95
N HIS A 11 -1.65 -8.50 11.94
CA HIS A 11 -2.00 -8.14 10.59
C HIS A 11 -3.00 -9.13 9.93
N LEU A 12 -2.81 -10.44 10.12
CA LEU A 12 -3.76 -11.47 9.69
C LEU A 12 -5.10 -11.34 10.43
N LYS A 13 -5.05 -10.96 11.71
CA LYS A 13 -6.26 -10.73 12.50
C LYS A 13 -7.04 -9.52 11.99
N THR A 14 -6.37 -8.44 11.61
CA THR A 14 -7.07 -7.28 11.00
C THR A 14 -7.61 -7.61 9.62
N LEU A 15 -6.88 -8.32 8.76
CA LEU A 15 -7.45 -8.79 7.48
C LEU A 15 -8.68 -9.68 7.64
N ASN A 16 -8.73 -10.50 8.70
CA ASN A 16 -9.89 -11.34 9.01
C ASN A 16 -11.05 -10.51 9.61
N LEU A 17 -10.75 -9.44 10.35
CA LEU A 17 -11.75 -8.50 10.86
C LEU A 17 -12.42 -7.74 9.72
N PHE A 18 -11.64 -7.20 8.78
CA PHE A 18 -12.13 -6.54 7.57
C PHE A 18 -12.65 -7.54 6.51
N GLY A 19 -12.52 -8.85 6.75
CA GLY A 19 -12.99 -9.92 5.86
C GLY A 19 -12.30 -9.99 4.50
N LEU A 20 -11.20 -9.26 4.31
CA LEU A 20 -10.32 -9.33 3.13
C LEU A 20 -9.59 -10.68 3.06
N MET A 21 -9.27 -11.27 4.22
CA MET A 21 -8.74 -12.63 4.29
C MET A 21 -9.26 -13.38 5.52
N ASN A 22 -10.19 -14.29 5.29
CA ASN A 22 -10.75 -15.15 6.33
C ASN A 22 -9.93 -16.43 6.46
N GLY A 23 -9.38 -16.69 7.63
CA GLY A 23 -8.63 -17.91 7.92
C GLY A 23 -8.18 -17.94 9.37
N LYS A 24 -7.99 -19.14 9.91
CA LYS A 24 -7.51 -19.30 11.28
C LYS A 24 -6.00 -19.48 11.27
N TYR A 25 -5.29 -18.53 11.88
CA TYR A 25 -3.86 -18.72 12.15
C TYR A 25 -3.70 -19.64 13.36
N CYS A 26 -3.19 -20.85 13.14
CA CYS A 26 -2.94 -21.83 14.18
C CYS A 26 -1.47 -22.24 14.18
N ARG A 27 -0.94 -22.48 15.39
CA ARG A 27 0.37 -23.09 15.57
C ARG A 27 0.18 -24.57 15.89
N CYS A 28 0.62 -25.44 14.99
CA CYS A 28 0.66 -26.88 15.23
C CYS A 28 2.13 -27.32 15.14
N ASP A 29 2.63 -28.00 16.18
CA ASP A 29 3.99 -28.55 16.24
C ASP A 29 5.11 -27.53 15.98
N GLY A 30 4.96 -26.32 16.52
CA GLY A 30 5.95 -25.26 16.35
C GLY A 30 5.90 -24.53 15.02
N LYS A 31 5.18 -25.05 14.00
CA LYS A 31 5.03 -24.47 12.67
C LYS A 31 3.78 -23.58 12.59
N ALA A 32 3.93 -22.43 11.95
CA ALA A 32 2.81 -21.56 11.61
C ALA A 32 1.99 -22.18 10.47
N LYS A 33 0.69 -22.40 10.67
CA LYS A 33 -0.25 -22.86 9.64
C LYS A 33 -1.46 -21.94 9.57
N LEU A 34 -1.88 -21.62 8.35
CA LEU A 34 -3.17 -21.00 8.09
C LEU A 34 -4.16 -22.12 7.80
N ILE A 35 -5.13 -22.35 8.69
CA ILE A 35 -6.17 -23.36 8.51
C ILE A 35 -7.36 -22.70 7.82
N PHE A 36 -7.87 -23.38 6.80
CA PHE A 36 -9.05 -22.95 6.06
C PHE A 36 -10.12 -24.03 6.11
N GLU A 37 -11.30 -23.63 6.57
CA GLU A 37 -12.48 -24.46 6.69
C GLU A 37 -13.57 -23.88 5.80
N LYS A 38 -14.56 -24.71 5.44
CA LYS A 38 -15.71 -24.30 4.62
C LYS A 38 -16.40 -23.04 5.17
N HIS A 39 -16.44 -22.89 6.49
CA HIS A 39 -17.00 -21.71 7.17
C HIS A 39 -16.28 -20.40 6.79
N HIS A 40 -14.94 -20.41 6.63
CA HIS A 40 -14.18 -19.22 6.26
C HIS A 40 -14.48 -18.75 4.82
N LYS A 41 -14.76 -19.69 3.91
CA LYS A 41 -15.19 -19.37 2.53
C LYS A 41 -16.58 -18.73 2.51
N MET A 42 -17.50 -19.25 3.32
CA MET A 42 -18.83 -18.65 3.47
C MET A 42 -18.74 -17.25 4.07
N LYS A 43 -17.90 -17.05 5.09
CA LYS A 43 -17.67 -15.72 5.66
C LYS A 43 -17.11 -14.74 4.63
N ALA A 44 -16.12 -15.16 3.83
CA ALA A 44 -15.57 -14.32 2.76
C ALA A 44 -16.61 -13.94 1.72
N PHE A 45 -17.47 -14.89 1.33
CA PHE A 45 -18.57 -14.61 0.40
C PHE A 45 -19.62 -13.67 1.02
N ALA A 46 -20.00 -13.87 2.28
CA ALA A 46 -20.93 -13.00 2.98
C ALA A 46 -20.40 -11.57 3.09
N THR A 47 -19.13 -11.39 3.49
CA THR A 47 -18.49 -10.06 3.53
C THR A 47 -18.48 -9.42 2.15
N LEU A 48 -18.14 -10.18 1.11
CA LEU A 48 -18.13 -9.69 -0.27
C LEU A 48 -19.51 -9.14 -0.68
N VAL A 49 -20.57 -9.92 -0.46
CA VAL A 49 -21.95 -9.51 -0.79
C VAL A 49 -22.36 -8.26 -0.03
N ILE A 50 -22.08 -8.19 1.28
CA ILE A 50 -22.40 -7.02 2.10
C ILE A 50 -21.69 -5.78 1.57
N VAL A 51 -20.39 -5.87 1.26
CA VAL A 51 -19.61 -4.73 0.76
C VAL A 51 -20.05 -4.32 -0.63
N TYR A 52 -20.38 -5.26 -1.53
CA TYR A 52 -20.94 -4.94 -2.85
C TYR A 52 -22.26 -4.18 -2.73
N ILE A 53 -23.20 -4.68 -1.93
CA ILE A 53 -24.49 -4.02 -1.72
C ILE A 53 -24.26 -2.63 -1.15
N PHE A 54 -23.43 -2.51 -0.11
CA PHE A 54 -23.10 -1.23 0.51
C PHE A 54 -22.50 -0.23 -0.50
N ALA A 55 -21.46 -0.61 -1.24
CA ALA A 55 -20.78 0.29 -2.16
C ALA A 55 -21.64 0.65 -3.39
N ILE A 56 -22.50 -0.27 -3.87
CA ILE A 56 -23.45 0.03 -4.95
C ILE A 56 -24.52 1.00 -4.46
N ILE A 57 -25.09 0.78 -3.27
CA ILE A 57 -26.06 1.72 -2.67
C ILE A 57 -25.41 3.08 -2.49
N MET A 58 -24.20 3.14 -1.94
CA MET A 58 -23.48 4.40 -1.74
C MET A 58 -23.20 5.10 -3.07
N SER A 59 -22.74 4.40 -4.11
CA SER A 59 -22.52 4.97 -5.44
C SER A 59 -23.82 5.50 -6.08
N ILE A 60 -24.94 4.76 -5.96
CA ILE A 60 -26.24 5.25 -6.43
C ILE A 60 -26.64 6.52 -5.67
N CYS A 61 -26.46 6.54 -4.34
CA CYS A 61 -26.71 7.73 -3.53
C CYS A 61 -25.81 8.90 -3.93
N GLY A 62 -24.52 8.67 -4.19
CA GLY A 62 -23.58 9.69 -4.64
C GLY A 62 -23.98 10.32 -5.97
N ILE A 63 -24.49 9.51 -6.92
CA ILE A 63 -24.99 10.01 -8.21
C ILE A 63 -26.30 10.79 -8.04
N VAL A 64 -27.24 10.28 -7.23
CA VAL A 64 -28.58 10.88 -7.08
C VAL A 64 -28.53 12.16 -6.26
N PHE A 65 -27.81 12.15 -5.13
CA PHE A 65 -27.74 13.27 -4.19
C PHE A 65 -26.50 14.14 -4.38
N GLY A 66 -25.58 13.78 -5.28
CA GLY A 66 -24.35 14.54 -5.53
C GLY A 66 -24.60 15.97 -5.99
N GLY A 67 -25.70 16.23 -6.69
CA GLY A 67 -26.09 17.59 -7.08
C GLY A 67 -26.53 18.49 -5.91
N GLU A 68 -26.83 17.90 -4.75
CA GLU A 68 -27.25 18.60 -3.53
C GLU A 68 -26.08 18.81 -2.55
N VAL A 69 -24.90 18.25 -2.84
CA VAL A 69 -23.70 18.39 -2.01
C VAL A 69 -22.98 19.68 -2.39
N HIS A 70 -23.11 20.69 -1.53
CA HIS A 70 -22.32 21.91 -1.61
C HIS A 70 -21.48 22.03 -0.35
N PHE A 71 -20.17 22.15 -0.50
CA PHE A 71 -19.29 22.47 0.61
C PHE A 71 -19.02 23.98 0.59
N ASP A 72 -19.44 24.70 1.64
CA ASP A 72 -19.23 26.15 1.75
C ASP A 72 -17.74 26.54 1.69
N ASP A 73 -16.87 25.63 2.10
CA ASP A 73 -15.42 25.75 2.03
C ASP A 73 -14.84 25.59 0.62
N PHE A 74 -15.56 24.98 -0.32
CA PHE A 74 -15.10 24.73 -1.69
C PHE A 74 -15.89 25.53 -2.75
N ASN A 75 -15.34 25.61 -3.97
CA ASN A 75 -16.07 26.11 -5.14
C ASN A 75 -16.76 24.91 -5.84
N ARG A 76 -17.58 25.15 -6.88
CA ARG A 76 -18.25 24.08 -7.63
C ARG A 76 -17.27 23.04 -8.20
N THR A 77 -16.08 23.50 -8.57
CA THR A 77 -14.95 22.63 -8.97
C THR A 77 -14.57 21.65 -7.85
N GLY A 78 -14.51 22.10 -6.59
CA GLY A 78 -14.21 21.26 -5.43
C GLY A 78 -15.31 20.25 -5.14
N ASP A 79 -16.58 20.66 -5.16
CA ASP A 79 -17.73 19.77 -4.96
C ASP A 79 -17.70 18.61 -5.97
N THR A 80 -17.45 18.93 -7.24
CA THR A 80 -17.33 17.95 -8.33
C THR A 80 -16.21 16.95 -8.06
N ILE A 81 -15.07 17.42 -7.54
CA ILE A 81 -13.93 16.56 -7.21
C ILE A 81 -14.27 15.62 -6.05
N PHE A 82 -14.97 16.09 -5.01
CA PHE A 82 -15.39 15.23 -3.89
C PHE A 82 -16.35 14.14 -4.33
N ILE A 83 -17.28 14.43 -5.24
CA ILE A 83 -18.17 13.42 -5.83
C ILE A 83 -17.35 12.39 -6.61
N VAL A 84 -16.42 12.84 -7.46
CA VAL A 84 -15.53 11.94 -8.21
C VAL A 84 -14.71 11.05 -7.26
N HIS A 85 -14.16 11.62 -6.18
CA HIS A 85 -13.39 10.86 -5.18
C HIS A 85 -14.25 9.83 -4.46
N PHE A 86 -15.48 10.19 -4.12
CA PHE A 86 -16.45 9.29 -3.49
C PHE A 86 -16.80 8.10 -4.40
N GLU A 87 -17.10 8.36 -5.68
CA GLU A 87 -17.38 7.32 -6.66
C GLU A 87 -16.16 6.44 -6.93
N CYS A 88 -14.98 7.05 -7.10
CA CYS A 88 -13.73 6.30 -7.22
C CYS A 88 -13.47 5.42 -6.00
N SER A 89 -13.79 5.88 -4.79
CA SER A 89 -13.65 5.09 -3.56
C SER A 89 -14.55 3.86 -3.60
N CYS A 90 -15.81 4.02 -4.00
CA CYS A 90 -16.76 2.92 -4.16
C CYS A 90 -16.24 1.89 -5.18
N LEU A 91 -15.83 2.34 -6.37
CA LEU A 91 -15.30 1.47 -7.43
C LEU A 91 -14.06 0.69 -6.99
N VAL A 92 -13.13 1.35 -6.29
CA VAL A 92 -11.91 0.70 -5.81
C VAL A 92 -12.22 -0.29 -4.69
N MET A 93 -13.17 -0.01 -3.79
CA MET A 93 -13.64 -0.98 -2.79
C MET A 93 -14.22 -2.23 -3.46
N LEU A 94 -15.06 -2.06 -4.48
CA LEU A 94 -15.62 -3.18 -5.25
C LEU A 94 -14.51 -4.04 -5.89
N PHE A 95 -13.53 -3.38 -6.49
CA PHE A 95 -12.40 -4.06 -7.09
C PHE A 95 -11.56 -4.82 -6.06
N LEU A 96 -11.20 -4.18 -4.94
CA LEU A 96 -10.35 -4.78 -3.92
C LEU A 96 -11.00 -6.01 -3.27
N TYR A 97 -12.27 -5.92 -2.86
CA TYR A 97 -12.96 -7.06 -2.27
C TYR A 97 -13.21 -8.18 -3.29
N GLY A 98 -13.61 -7.83 -4.53
CA GLY A 98 -13.75 -8.81 -5.62
C GLY A 98 -12.46 -9.55 -5.92
N TYR A 99 -11.35 -8.81 -6.00
CA TYR A 99 -10.03 -9.39 -6.22
C TYR A 99 -9.57 -10.24 -5.04
N CYS A 100 -9.71 -9.77 -3.80
CA CYS A 100 -9.36 -10.52 -2.59
C CYS A 100 -10.16 -11.82 -2.48
N TYR A 101 -11.44 -11.82 -2.83
CA TYR A 101 -12.27 -13.02 -2.86
C TYR A 101 -11.84 -13.99 -3.98
N TRP A 102 -11.64 -13.49 -5.21
CA TRP A 102 -11.24 -14.33 -6.33
C TRP A 102 -9.86 -14.97 -6.12
N SER A 103 -8.90 -14.19 -5.63
CA SER A 103 -7.53 -14.64 -5.37
C SER A 103 -7.35 -15.29 -4.00
N HIS A 104 -8.42 -15.48 -3.22
CA HIS A 104 -8.37 -15.84 -1.80
C HIS A 104 -7.53 -17.09 -1.50
N GLU A 105 -7.85 -18.21 -2.16
CA GLU A 105 -7.15 -19.48 -1.96
C GLU A 105 -5.67 -19.37 -2.36
N LYS A 106 -5.38 -18.65 -3.45
CA LYS A 106 -4.03 -18.43 -3.96
C LYS A 106 -3.20 -17.55 -2.99
N ASN A 107 -3.79 -16.48 -2.47
CA ASN A 107 -3.15 -15.59 -1.50
C ASN A 107 -2.81 -16.32 -0.20
N ILE A 108 -3.70 -17.18 0.30
CA ILE A 108 -3.44 -17.99 1.50
C ILE A 108 -2.29 -18.97 1.26
N LEU A 109 -2.32 -19.73 0.15
CA LEU A 109 -1.25 -20.67 -0.19
C LEU A 109 0.10 -19.95 -0.35
N PHE A 110 0.08 -18.77 -0.96
CA PHE A 110 1.25 -17.92 -1.10
C PHE A 110 1.82 -17.48 0.26
N LEU A 111 0.98 -16.98 1.16
CA LEU A 111 1.40 -16.60 2.52
C LEU A 111 1.93 -17.79 3.33
N GLN A 112 1.30 -18.97 3.21
CA GLN A 112 1.81 -20.21 3.82
C GLN A 112 3.19 -20.59 3.27
N LYS A 113 3.40 -20.47 1.95
CA LYS A 113 4.69 -20.74 1.29
C LYS A 113 5.78 -19.82 1.83
N ILE A 114 5.51 -18.52 1.96
CA ILE A 114 6.44 -17.54 2.53
C ILE A 114 6.76 -17.86 4.00
N LEU A 115 5.74 -18.14 4.81
CA LEU A 115 5.91 -18.47 6.22
C LEU A 115 6.75 -19.72 6.42
N ARG A 116 6.51 -20.76 5.62
CA ARG A 116 7.32 -21.98 5.63
C ARG A 116 8.75 -21.70 5.23
N TYR A 117 8.97 -20.93 4.18
CA TYR A 117 10.30 -20.58 3.71
C TYR A 117 11.09 -19.81 4.77
N ARG A 118 10.44 -18.85 5.45
CA ARG A 118 11.04 -18.14 6.59
C ARG A 118 11.46 -19.11 7.70
N HIS A 119 10.58 -20.03 8.07
CA HIS A 119 10.88 -21.02 9.11
C HIS A 119 12.09 -21.90 8.75
N GLU A 120 12.22 -22.28 7.47
CA GLU A 120 13.41 -22.98 6.97
C GLU A 120 14.68 -22.12 7.03
N CYS A 121 14.55 -20.79 7.07
CA CYS A 121 15.65 -19.84 7.27
C CYS A 121 15.88 -19.43 8.75
N GLU A 122 14.99 -19.77 9.68
CA GLU A 122 15.08 -19.35 11.10
C GLU A 122 16.27 -19.93 11.86
N GLY A 123 16.84 -21.04 11.40
CA GLY A 123 17.98 -21.70 12.05
C GLY A 123 19.28 -20.88 12.07
N PHE A 124 19.29 -19.69 11.48
CA PHE A 124 20.51 -18.93 11.25
C PHE A 124 20.48 -17.44 11.66
N VAL A 125 19.43 -17.01 12.38
CA VAL A 125 19.27 -15.74 13.14
C VAL A 125 19.98 -14.48 12.60
N SER A 126 19.18 -13.48 12.19
CA SER A 126 19.45 -12.10 12.63
C SER A 126 18.27 -11.61 13.49
N PRO A 127 18.56 -10.82 14.54
CA PRO A 127 17.57 -10.03 15.26
C PRO A 127 17.21 -8.80 14.39
N ASP A 128 16.31 -7.96 14.87
CA ASP A 128 15.96 -6.65 14.27
C ASP A 128 14.95 -6.70 13.13
N ILE A 129 13.82 -7.36 13.41
CA ILE A 129 12.60 -7.04 12.69
C ILE A 129 11.68 -6.34 13.68
N HIS A 130 11.47 -5.04 13.45
CA HIS A 130 10.43 -4.24 14.11
C HIS A 130 9.22 -4.08 13.18
N LEU A 131 8.76 -5.16 12.51
CA LEU A 131 7.57 -5.08 11.65
C LEU A 131 6.34 -4.68 12.48
N CYS A 132 6.28 -5.11 13.74
CA CYS A 132 5.23 -4.72 14.67
C CYS A 132 5.23 -3.20 14.94
N GLY A 133 6.41 -2.58 15.03
CA GLY A 133 6.54 -1.14 15.19
C GLY A 133 6.04 -0.41 13.96
N LEU A 134 6.39 -0.89 12.77
CA LEU A 134 5.96 -0.27 11.52
C LEU A 134 4.44 -0.42 11.28
N TYR A 135 3.86 -1.59 11.56
CA TYR A 135 2.42 -1.79 11.55
C TYR A 135 1.72 -0.87 12.56
N GLY A 136 2.26 -0.78 13.79
CA GLY A 136 1.71 0.07 14.86
C GLY A 136 1.73 1.56 14.49
N VAL A 137 2.84 2.05 13.96
CA VAL A 137 2.97 3.44 13.49
C VAL A 137 1.95 3.73 12.38
N TYR A 138 1.83 2.85 11.39
CA TYR A 138 0.87 3.05 10.31
C TYR A 138 -0.59 2.99 10.80
N PHE A 139 -0.90 2.09 11.72
CA PHE A 139 -2.22 2.00 12.35
C PHE A 139 -2.59 3.28 13.10
N VAL A 140 -1.64 3.86 13.85
CA VAL A 140 -1.84 5.15 14.54
C VAL A 140 -2.06 6.29 13.55
N ILE A 141 -1.29 6.33 12.44
CA ILE A 141 -1.49 7.31 11.37
C ILE A 141 -2.92 7.21 10.80
N CYS A 142 -3.39 6.00 10.48
CA CYS A 142 -4.76 5.80 9.98
C CYS A 142 -5.83 6.21 11.00
N LEU A 143 -5.62 5.95 12.30
CA LEU A 143 -6.54 6.39 13.35
C LEU A 143 -6.63 7.91 13.43
N LEU A 144 -5.49 8.60 13.45
CA LEU A 144 -5.44 10.06 13.50
C LEU A 144 -6.12 10.67 12.28
N SER A 145 -5.83 10.17 11.07
CA SER A 145 -6.49 10.66 9.85
C SER A 145 -7.99 10.34 9.81
N SER A 146 -8.42 9.20 10.36
CA SER A 146 -9.85 8.87 10.45
C SER A 146 -10.61 9.85 11.36
N LEU A 147 -10.01 10.23 12.49
CA LEU A 147 -10.58 11.22 13.41
C LEU A 147 -10.71 12.58 12.73
N ILE A 148 -9.68 13.01 12.00
CA ILE A 148 -9.71 14.27 11.25
C ILE A 148 -10.77 14.24 10.14
N TYR A 149 -10.90 13.14 9.38
CA TYR A 149 -11.96 13.01 8.38
C TYR A 149 -13.35 13.16 8.99
N PHE A 150 -13.59 12.50 10.12
CA PHE A 150 -14.86 12.62 10.84
C PHE A 150 -15.15 14.06 11.27
N LEU A 151 -14.17 14.74 11.86
CA LEU A 151 -14.33 16.12 12.31
C LEU A 151 -14.60 17.10 11.16
N ILE A 152 -13.92 16.93 10.02
CA ILE A 152 -14.11 17.79 8.84
C ILE A 152 -15.50 17.61 8.24
N PHE A 153 -15.96 16.37 8.05
CA PHE A 153 -17.29 16.14 7.50
C PHE A 153 -18.40 16.58 8.45
N LEU A 154 -18.15 16.54 9.77
CA LEU A 154 -19.06 17.08 10.77
C LEU A 154 -19.13 18.62 10.71
N SER A 155 -18.01 19.29 10.46
CA SER A 155 -17.96 20.76 10.36
C SER A 155 -18.44 21.31 9.01
N ALA A 156 -18.56 20.49 7.98
CA ALA A 156 -18.87 20.91 6.61
C ALA A 156 -20.35 21.30 6.37
N GLU A 157 -21.19 21.41 7.42
CA GLU A 157 -22.62 21.76 7.38
C GLU A 157 -23.48 20.99 6.36
N LEU A 158 -23.01 19.82 5.92
CA LEU A 158 -23.71 18.95 4.97
C LEU A 158 -24.96 18.31 5.61
N PRO A 159 -25.92 17.86 4.78
CA PRO A 159 -27.01 17.01 5.24
C PRO A 159 -26.48 15.78 5.98
N LEU A 160 -27.12 15.42 7.11
CA LEU A 160 -26.68 14.35 7.99
C LEU A 160 -26.37 13.03 7.25
N PHE A 161 -27.21 12.68 6.28
CA PHE A 161 -27.02 11.49 5.46
C PHE A 161 -25.72 11.53 4.66
N SER A 162 -25.45 12.65 3.98
CA SER A 162 -24.22 12.87 3.21
C SER A 162 -23.00 12.83 4.12
N THR A 163 -23.04 13.52 5.27
CA THR A 163 -21.96 13.48 6.28
C THR A 163 -21.61 12.06 6.69
N ILE A 164 -22.63 11.24 7.00
CA ILE A 164 -22.43 9.84 7.39
C ILE A 164 -21.87 9.03 6.22
N ALA A 165 -22.40 9.18 5.00
CA ALA A 165 -21.97 8.44 3.82
C ALA A 165 -20.51 8.74 3.47
N TYR A 166 -20.13 10.02 3.35
CA TYR A 166 -18.75 10.44 3.06
C TYR A 166 -17.79 9.96 4.14
N THR A 167 -18.15 10.13 5.42
CA THR A 167 -17.35 9.65 6.55
C THR A 167 -17.08 8.15 6.44
N ILE A 168 -18.13 7.33 6.28
CA ILE A 168 -17.99 5.88 6.26
C ILE A 168 -17.16 5.43 5.05
N VAL A 169 -17.41 5.98 3.86
CA VAL A 169 -16.71 5.59 2.62
C VAL A 169 -15.23 5.95 2.69
N TYR A 170 -14.89 7.18 3.10
CA TYR A 170 -13.50 7.62 3.18
C TYR A 170 -12.70 6.89 4.25
N ILE A 171 -13.27 6.72 5.45
CA ILE A 171 -12.63 5.96 6.52
C ILE A 171 -12.43 4.51 6.05
N SER A 172 -13.46 3.88 5.49
CA SER A 172 -13.35 2.50 4.99
C SER A 172 -12.23 2.36 3.95
N MET A 173 -12.19 3.25 2.96
CA MET A 173 -11.20 3.21 1.89
C MET A 173 -9.77 3.43 2.41
N LEU A 174 -9.60 4.34 3.37
CA LEU A 174 -8.33 4.57 4.07
C LEU A 174 -7.83 3.29 4.76
N TRP A 175 -8.70 2.64 5.54
CA TRP A 175 -8.36 1.42 6.27
C TRP A 175 -8.06 0.23 5.35
N ILE A 176 -8.91 0.02 4.34
CA ILE A 176 -8.76 -1.09 3.39
C ILE A 176 -7.44 -0.95 2.61
N SER A 177 -7.20 0.22 2.03
CA SER A 177 -5.98 0.50 1.26
C SER A 177 -4.74 0.34 2.13
N GLY A 178 -4.80 0.88 3.34
CA GLY A 178 -3.71 0.83 4.28
C GLY A 178 -3.35 -0.59 4.70
N ILE A 179 -4.33 -1.42 5.03
CA ILE A 179 -4.09 -2.82 5.40
C ILE A 179 -3.48 -3.61 4.22
N VAL A 180 -3.98 -3.43 3.00
CA VAL A 180 -3.43 -4.12 1.83
C VAL A 180 -1.96 -3.74 1.60
N ILE A 181 -1.61 -2.47 1.75
CA ILE A 181 -0.23 -2.01 1.54
C ILE A 181 0.69 -2.49 2.65
N VAL A 182 0.24 -2.45 3.91
CA VAL A 182 1.03 -2.98 5.02
C VAL A 182 1.23 -4.49 4.87
N MET A 183 0.26 -5.23 4.32
CA MET A 183 0.46 -6.65 3.96
C MET A 183 1.59 -6.81 2.96
N TYR A 184 1.53 -6.07 1.85
CA TYR A 184 2.54 -6.11 0.81
C TYR A 184 3.93 -5.78 1.37
N LEU A 185 4.04 -4.71 2.16
CA LEU A 185 5.29 -4.29 2.78
C LEU A 185 5.82 -5.35 3.76
N SER A 186 4.93 -5.96 4.55
CA SER A 186 5.31 -7.01 5.50
C SER A 186 5.91 -8.21 4.77
N VAL A 187 5.29 -8.63 3.66
CA VAL A 187 5.81 -9.71 2.81
C VAL A 187 7.12 -9.31 2.13
N ALA A 188 7.21 -8.09 1.59
CA ALA A 188 8.39 -7.60 0.89
C ALA A 188 9.60 -7.49 1.83
N LEU A 189 9.42 -6.96 3.04
CA LEU A 189 10.46 -6.88 4.07
C LEU A 189 10.91 -8.27 4.52
N LEU A 190 9.97 -9.20 4.68
CA LEU A 190 10.28 -10.57 5.06
C LEU A 190 11.17 -11.27 4.02
N VAL A 191 10.86 -11.08 2.75
CA VAL A 191 11.65 -11.59 1.63
C VAL A 191 13.00 -10.87 1.51
N GLY A 192 13.03 -9.54 1.68
CA GLY A 192 14.25 -8.74 1.66
C GLY A 192 15.24 -9.16 2.75
N ASN A 193 14.77 -9.39 3.98
CA ASN A 193 15.59 -9.87 5.08
C ASN A 193 16.10 -11.29 4.83
N SER A 194 15.26 -12.15 4.24
CA SER A 194 15.68 -13.50 3.84
C SER A 194 16.78 -13.46 2.77
N LEU A 195 16.74 -12.49 1.83
CA LEU A 195 17.80 -12.26 0.85
C LEU A 195 19.09 -11.73 1.50
N LYS A 196 18.99 -10.73 2.39
CA LYS A 196 20.13 -10.19 3.14
C LYS A 196 20.84 -11.29 3.93
N PHE A 197 20.06 -12.17 4.54
CA PHE A 197 20.57 -13.33 5.26
C PHE A 197 21.35 -14.29 4.34
N LEU A 198 20.78 -14.64 3.17
CA LEU A 198 21.47 -15.46 2.17
C LEU A 198 22.76 -14.78 1.66
N ASN A 199 22.76 -13.45 1.51
CA ASN A 199 23.94 -12.68 1.14
C ASN A 199 25.06 -12.80 2.18
N MET A 200 24.72 -12.75 3.48
CA MET A 200 25.71 -12.95 4.55
C MET A 200 26.31 -14.35 4.49
N GLN A 201 25.50 -15.38 4.22
CA GLN A 201 26.02 -16.74 4.04
C GLN A 201 26.94 -16.84 2.84
N LEU A 202 26.52 -16.33 1.68
CA LEU A 202 27.32 -16.30 0.43
C LEU A 202 28.67 -15.59 0.61
N SER A 203 28.79 -14.68 1.57
CA SER A 203 30.03 -13.96 1.87
C SER A 203 31.00 -14.75 2.76
N ARG A 204 30.62 -15.91 3.31
CA ARG A 204 31.53 -16.77 4.08
C ARG A 204 32.55 -17.42 3.15
N GLN A 205 33.82 -17.46 3.56
CA GLN A 205 34.91 -17.96 2.71
C GLN A 205 35.00 -19.50 2.67
N ASP A 206 34.43 -20.20 3.66
CA ASP A 206 34.56 -21.66 3.83
C ASP A 206 33.46 -22.50 3.13
N LEU A 207 32.86 -21.98 2.06
CA LEU A 207 31.71 -22.63 1.41
C LEU A 207 32.12 -23.79 0.50
N GLN A 208 31.65 -24.99 0.84
CA GLN A 208 31.76 -26.15 -0.05
C GLN A 208 30.86 -25.99 -1.29
N LEU A 209 31.24 -26.61 -2.40
CA LEU A 209 30.53 -26.53 -3.69
C LEU A 209 29.06 -26.98 -3.60
N GLY A 210 28.76 -28.01 -2.79
CA GLY A 210 27.40 -28.50 -2.57
C GLY A 210 26.51 -27.47 -1.89
N ASP A 211 27.04 -26.83 -0.83
CA ASP A 211 26.34 -25.80 -0.07
C ASP A 211 26.14 -24.53 -0.89
N LEU A 212 27.13 -24.13 -1.70
CA LEU A 212 27.02 -23.01 -2.62
C LEU A 212 25.88 -23.24 -3.63
N LYS A 213 25.82 -24.43 -4.26
CA LYS A 213 24.74 -24.75 -5.20
C LYS A 213 23.38 -24.71 -4.52
N GLY A 214 23.27 -25.25 -3.30
CA GLY A 214 22.04 -25.18 -2.50
C GLY A 214 21.61 -23.75 -2.20
N LEU A 215 22.54 -22.88 -1.83
CA LEU A 215 22.29 -21.46 -1.54
C LEU A 215 21.86 -20.67 -2.77
N LEU A 216 22.50 -20.89 -3.92
CA LEU A 216 22.14 -20.24 -5.18
C LEU A 216 20.74 -20.66 -5.64
N VAL A 217 20.36 -21.92 -5.48
CA VAL A 217 19.00 -22.41 -5.78
C VAL A 217 17.97 -21.77 -4.86
N LYS A 218 18.25 -21.74 -3.54
CA LYS A 218 17.38 -21.06 -2.55
C LYS A 218 17.21 -19.58 -2.88
N ARG A 219 18.29 -18.88 -3.22
CA ARG A 219 18.24 -17.49 -3.68
C ARG A 219 17.37 -17.32 -4.93
N GLN A 220 17.59 -18.14 -5.96
CA GLN A 220 16.81 -18.05 -7.21
C GLN A 220 15.32 -18.26 -6.95
N HIS A 221 14.97 -19.21 -6.07
CA HIS A 221 13.60 -19.45 -5.66
C HIS A 221 13.01 -18.22 -4.95
N LEU A 222 13.76 -17.61 -4.03
CA LEU A 222 13.32 -16.43 -3.28
C LEU A 222 13.15 -15.20 -4.18
N LEU A 223 14.04 -14.99 -5.16
CA LEU A 223 13.86 -13.95 -6.18
C LEU A 223 12.61 -14.22 -7.03
N THR A 224 12.40 -15.46 -7.45
CA THR A 224 11.19 -15.82 -8.23
C THR A 224 9.92 -15.54 -7.41
N LEU A 225 9.92 -15.93 -6.13
CA LEU A 225 8.84 -15.63 -5.19
C LEU A 225 8.61 -14.12 -5.05
N CYS A 226 9.69 -13.35 -4.98
CA CYS A 226 9.63 -11.89 -4.84
C CYS A 226 9.07 -11.19 -6.09
N TYR A 227 9.58 -11.52 -7.27
CA TYR A 227 9.31 -10.75 -8.48
C TYR A 227 8.17 -11.30 -9.33
N VAL A 228 7.86 -12.59 -9.20
CA VAL A 228 6.75 -13.21 -9.93
C VAL A 228 5.56 -13.37 -8.98
N ASP A 229 5.76 -14.06 -7.86
CA ASP A 229 4.63 -14.43 -7.00
C ASP A 229 4.07 -13.21 -6.23
N ILE A 230 4.89 -12.32 -5.61
CA ILE A 230 4.34 -11.11 -4.95
C ILE A 230 3.61 -10.23 -5.96
N ASN A 231 4.23 -9.94 -7.10
CA ASN A 231 3.63 -9.09 -8.14
C ASN A 231 2.32 -9.69 -8.69
N ARG A 232 2.25 -11.02 -8.84
CA ARG A 232 1.03 -11.71 -9.28
C ARG A 232 -0.11 -11.59 -8.28
N HIS A 233 0.17 -11.62 -6.98
CA HIS A 233 -0.86 -11.57 -5.95
C HIS A 233 -1.24 -10.13 -5.58
N TYR A 234 -0.28 -9.22 -5.42
CA TYR A 234 -0.52 -7.87 -4.93
C TYR A 234 -0.48 -6.78 -6.01
N GLY A 235 0.07 -7.06 -7.19
CA GLY A 235 0.33 -6.03 -8.20
C GLY A 235 -0.93 -5.30 -8.67
N ALA A 236 -2.03 -6.02 -8.92
CA ALA A 236 -3.28 -5.41 -9.35
C ALA A 236 -3.92 -4.54 -8.25
N MET A 237 -3.90 -5.00 -7.00
CA MET A 237 -4.39 -4.24 -5.84
C MET A 237 -3.54 -2.98 -5.59
N LEU A 238 -2.21 -3.09 -5.69
CA LEU A 238 -1.33 -1.94 -5.54
C LEU A 238 -1.53 -0.94 -6.67
N LEU A 239 -1.74 -1.39 -7.90
CA LEU A 239 -2.00 -0.52 -9.04
C LEU A 239 -3.29 0.29 -8.83
N SER A 240 -4.38 -0.36 -8.41
CA SER A 240 -5.64 0.34 -8.15
C SER A 240 -5.52 1.32 -6.98
N ILE A 241 -4.82 0.96 -5.92
CA ILE A 241 -4.61 1.86 -4.77
C ILE A 241 -3.73 3.04 -5.17
N VAL A 242 -2.61 2.83 -5.89
CA VAL A 242 -1.73 3.92 -6.33
C VAL A 242 -2.48 4.87 -7.29
N ALA A 243 -3.28 4.34 -8.21
CA ALA A 243 -4.11 5.16 -9.10
C ALA A 243 -5.13 5.99 -8.31
N PHE A 244 -5.82 5.38 -7.34
CA PHE A 244 -6.73 6.09 -6.45
C PHE A 244 -6.03 7.19 -5.64
N VAL A 245 -4.88 6.86 -5.04
CA VAL A 245 -4.09 7.81 -4.25
C VAL A 245 -3.64 9.00 -5.10
N ALA A 246 -3.26 8.78 -6.36
CA ALA A 246 -2.88 9.85 -7.27
C ALA A 246 -4.03 10.81 -7.57
N ILE A 247 -5.28 10.33 -7.55
CA ILE A 247 -6.49 11.14 -7.75
C ILE A 247 -6.87 11.91 -6.48
N ILE A 248 -6.77 11.29 -5.30
CA ILE A 248 -7.20 11.89 -4.03
C ILE A 248 -6.15 12.81 -3.38
N ALA A 249 -4.85 12.51 -3.49
CA ALA A 249 -3.79 13.27 -2.81
C ALA A 249 -3.78 14.80 -3.12
N PRO A 250 -4.17 15.25 -4.32
CA PRO A 250 -4.34 16.67 -4.62
C PRO A 250 -5.41 17.40 -3.80
N SER A 251 -6.39 16.71 -3.20
CA SER A 251 -7.50 17.33 -2.45
C SER A 251 -7.04 18.18 -1.28
N GLY A 252 -6.09 17.70 -0.48
CA GLY A 252 -5.57 18.45 0.67
C GLY A 252 -4.90 19.75 0.26
N PRO A 253 -3.91 19.75 -0.64
CA PRO A 253 -3.31 20.99 -1.14
C PRO A 253 -4.32 21.91 -1.80
N PHE A 254 -5.29 21.36 -2.55
CA PHE A 254 -6.35 22.15 -3.17
C PHE A 254 -7.23 22.87 -2.13
N TYR A 255 -7.57 22.21 -1.01
CA TYR A 255 -8.27 22.84 0.10
C TYR A 255 -7.52 24.05 0.66
N VAL A 256 -6.22 23.91 0.91
CA VAL A 256 -5.38 25.02 1.40
C VAL A 256 -5.40 26.21 0.43
N ILE A 257 -5.27 25.92 -0.87
CA ILE A 257 -5.26 26.96 -1.90
C ILE A 257 -6.63 27.65 -1.99
N THR A 258 -7.72 26.89 -1.86
CA THR A 258 -9.08 27.45 -1.85
C THR A 258 -9.27 28.40 -0.65
N GLN A 259 -8.81 28.01 0.53
CA GLN A 259 -8.88 28.84 1.74
C GLN A 259 -8.01 30.11 1.65
N ILE A 260 -6.85 30.04 0.97
CA ILE A 260 -6.01 31.22 0.68
C ILE A 260 -6.72 32.18 -0.29
N VAL A 261 -7.34 31.64 -1.33
CA VAL A 261 -8.00 32.44 -2.38
C VAL A 261 -9.32 33.04 -1.91
N LYS A 262 -10.07 32.36 -1.02
CA LYS A 262 -11.34 32.86 -0.46
C LYS A 262 -11.21 33.97 0.60
N GLY A 263 -10.02 34.34 1.08
CA GLY A 263 -9.85 35.25 2.25
C GLY A 263 -10.64 36.58 2.18
N PRO A 264 -11.06 37.23 3.31
CA PRO A 264 -10.12 37.85 4.28
C PRO A 264 -10.60 38.12 5.76
N THR A 265 -9.68 38.17 6.74
CA THR A 265 -9.67 39.15 7.88
C THR A 265 -8.23 39.30 8.39
N GLU A 266 -7.74 40.54 8.51
CA GLU A 266 -6.31 40.90 8.63
C GLU A 266 -5.56 40.25 9.82
N GLU A 267 -6.25 39.81 10.88
CA GLU A 267 -5.60 39.16 12.04
C GLU A 267 -5.79 37.64 12.14
N SER A 268 -6.75 37.03 11.42
CA SER A 268 -7.02 35.57 11.50
C SER A 268 -6.41 34.75 10.35
N THR A 269 -5.89 35.43 9.32
CA THR A 269 -5.43 34.77 8.08
C THR A 269 -4.29 33.78 8.33
N ILE A 270 -3.33 34.13 9.19
CA ILE A 270 -2.22 33.22 9.54
C ILE A 270 -2.75 31.97 10.25
N LEU A 271 -3.71 32.13 11.17
CA LEU A 271 -4.30 31.02 11.92
C LEU A 271 -5.09 30.09 11.00
N THR A 272 -5.95 30.62 10.13
CA THR A 272 -6.73 29.85 9.16
C THR A 272 -5.85 29.10 8.17
N VAL A 273 -4.80 29.74 7.65
CA VAL A 273 -3.83 29.09 6.75
C VAL A 273 -3.05 28.00 7.50
N THR A 274 -2.66 28.25 8.75
CA THR A 274 -1.94 27.26 9.57
C THR A 274 -2.81 26.04 9.86
N ILE A 275 -4.07 26.24 10.25
CA ILE A 275 -5.03 25.16 10.52
C ILE A 275 -5.30 24.38 9.22
N SER A 276 -5.55 25.07 8.12
CA SER A 276 -5.82 24.42 6.82
C SER A 276 -4.62 23.63 6.31
N GLY A 277 -3.42 24.17 6.48
CA GLY A 277 -2.16 23.48 6.19
C GLY A 277 -1.99 22.21 7.03
N PHE A 278 -2.26 22.29 8.34
CA PHE A 278 -2.22 21.13 9.22
C PHE A 278 -3.25 20.07 8.81
N VAL A 279 -4.48 20.46 8.53
CA VAL A 279 -5.54 19.57 8.04
C VAL A 279 -5.11 18.87 6.75
N SER A 280 -4.57 19.61 5.78
CA SER A 280 -4.07 19.07 4.52
C SER A 280 -2.92 18.07 4.70
N LEU A 281 -2.01 18.35 5.64
CA LEU A 281 -0.91 17.44 5.97
C LEU A 281 -1.45 16.14 6.59
N VAL A 282 -2.33 16.22 7.58
CA VAL A 282 -2.90 15.03 8.24
C VAL A 282 -3.81 14.24 7.29
N TRP A 283 -4.49 14.93 6.38
CA TRP A 283 -5.30 14.31 5.33
C TRP A 283 -4.47 13.44 4.38
N ASN A 284 -3.26 13.90 4.05
CA ASN A 284 -2.34 13.22 3.14
C ASN A 284 -1.36 12.27 3.82
N LEU A 285 -1.22 12.34 5.15
CA LEU A 285 -0.23 11.59 5.90
C LEU A 285 -0.26 10.07 5.65
N PRO A 286 -1.42 9.39 5.59
CA PRO A 286 -1.47 7.96 5.31
C PRO A 286 -0.97 7.62 3.90
N TRP A 287 -1.30 8.48 2.93
CA TRP A 287 -0.90 8.33 1.53
C TRP A 287 0.59 8.57 1.34
N ILE A 288 1.16 9.57 2.02
CA ILE A 288 2.60 9.82 2.06
C ILE A 288 3.33 8.65 2.72
N ALA A 289 2.80 8.13 3.83
CA ALA A 289 3.36 6.96 4.50
C ALA A 289 3.38 5.73 3.58
N ILE A 290 2.35 5.55 2.75
CA ILE A 290 2.28 4.52 1.70
C ILE A 290 3.41 4.70 0.68
N PHE A 291 3.60 5.90 0.13
CA PHE A 291 4.66 6.16 -0.84
C PHE A 291 6.05 5.95 -0.25
N PHE A 292 6.24 6.36 1.00
CA PHE A 292 7.49 6.14 1.73
C PHE A 292 7.75 4.64 1.96
N ALA A 293 6.74 3.89 2.38
CA ALA A 293 6.80 2.43 2.52
C ALA A 293 7.19 1.73 1.21
N ILE A 294 6.56 2.13 0.09
CA ILE A 294 6.89 1.61 -1.23
C ILE A 294 8.34 1.95 -1.62
N ALA A 295 8.80 3.18 -1.34
CA ALA A 295 10.19 3.58 -1.60
C ALA A 295 11.19 2.77 -0.76
N ALA A 296 10.84 2.42 0.48
CA ALA A 296 11.65 1.60 1.37
C ALA A 296 11.78 0.15 0.86
N CYS A 297 10.76 -0.41 0.18
CA CYS A 297 10.84 -1.71 -0.49
C CYS A 297 11.90 -1.78 -1.61
N GLY A 298 12.39 -0.63 -2.10
CA GLY A 298 13.55 -0.58 -3.00
C GLY A 298 14.78 -1.30 -2.44
N GLY A 299 14.88 -1.47 -1.12
CA GLY A 299 15.92 -2.27 -0.45
C GLY A 299 16.03 -3.72 -0.96
N VAL A 300 14.93 -4.34 -1.39
CA VAL A 300 14.95 -5.72 -1.91
C VAL A 300 15.74 -5.80 -3.22
N THR A 301 15.58 -4.80 -4.09
CA THR A 301 16.33 -4.71 -5.35
C THR A 301 17.82 -4.42 -5.11
N THR A 302 18.16 -3.64 -4.08
CA THR A 302 19.57 -3.40 -3.72
C THR A 302 20.23 -4.66 -3.16
N GLU A 303 19.53 -5.40 -2.30
CA GLU A 303 20.02 -6.67 -1.75
C GLU A 303 20.19 -7.74 -2.83
N ALA A 304 19.27 -7.82 -3.80
CA ALA A 304 19.39 -8.73 -4.94
C ALA A 304 20.65 -8.43 -5.78
N ASN A 305 20.96 -7.15 -5.99
CA ASN A 305 22.15 -6.70 -6.71
C ASN A 305 23.44 -6.87 -5.88
N GLN A 306 23.36 -6.76 -4.55
CA GLN A 306 24.49 -6.94 -3.66
C GLN A 306 24.98 -8.40 -3.66
N SER A 307 24.08 -9.39 -3.77
CA SER A 307 24.47 -10.80 -3.93
C SER A 307 25.40 -11.01 -5.14
N ILE A 308 25.06 -10.36 -6.26
CA ILE A 308 25.82 -10.46 -7.52
C ILE A 308 27.23 -9.91 -7.31
N ARG A 309 27.35 -8.76 -6.62
CA ARG A 309 28.65 -8.16 -6.28
C ARG A 309 29.48 -9.05 -5.34
N ILE A 310 28.84 -9.72 -4.36
CA ILE A 310 29.52 -10.65 -3.46
C ILE A 310 30.10 -11.83 -4.25
N LEU A 311 29.30 -12.42 -5.15
CA LEU A 311 29.71 -13.53 -6.03
C LEU A 311 30.85 -13.15 -6.99
N PHE A 312 30.89 -11.91 -7.47
CA PHE A 312 32.01 -11.41 -8.28
C PHE A 312 33.30 -11.23 -7.48
N ARG A 313 33.21 -10.92 -6.19
CA ARG A 313 34.38 -10.66 -5.32
C ARG A 313 34.93 -11.90 -4.66
N THR A 314 34.10 -12.91 -4.40
CA THR A 314 34.52 -14.15 -3.77
C THR A 314 35.36 -14.98 -4.76
N HIS A 315 36.64 -15.15 -4.44
CA HIS A 315 37.55 -16.01 -5.20
C HIS A 315 37.39 -17.45 -4.74
N PHE A 316 36.74 -18.28 -5.56
CA PHE A 316 36.67 -19.72 -5.34
C PHE A 316 37.81 -20.40 -6.11
N GLY A 317 38.68 -21.13 -5.40
CA GLY A 317 39.85 -21.78 -6.00
C GLY A 317 39.56 -22.98 -6.90
N ASP A 318 38.32 -23.50 -6.92
CA ASP A 318 37.93 -24.66 -7.75
C ASP A 318 37.30 -24.22 -9.09
N PRO A 319 37.85 -24.64 -10.25
CA PRO A 319 37.29 -24.33 -11.57
C PRO A 319 35.86 -24.84 -11.79
N LYS A 320 35.39 -25.88 -11.08
CA LYS A 320 33.98 -26.32 -11.14
C LYS A 320 33.05 -25.31 -10.50
N THR A 321 33.47 -24.72 -9.38
CA THR A 321 32.75 -23.66 -8.67
C THR A 321 32.62 -22.42 -9.53
N TYR A 322 33.71 -22.04 -10.24
CA TYR A 322 33.70 -20.90 -11.16
C TYR A 322 32.66 -21.04 -12.28
N LYS A 323 32.55 -22.21 -12.93
CA LYS A 323 31.53 -22.46 -13.96
C LYS A 323 30.09 -22.32 -13.45
N VAL A 324 29.82 -22.74 -12.21
CA VAL A 324 28.49 -22.62 -11.59
C VAL A 324 28.15 -21.16 -11.33
N ILE A 325 29.11 -20.39 -10.81
CA ILE A 325 28.96 -18.96 -10.55
C ILE A 325 28.77 -18.19 -11.85
N ASP A 326 29.59 -18.45 -12.87
CA ASP A 326 29.51 -17.77 -14.16
C ASP A 326 28.16 -18.01 -14.85
N ARG A 327 27.68 -19.26 -14.88
CA ARG A 327 26.33 -19.58 -15.38
C ARG A 327 25.24 -18.85 -14.59
N PHE A 328 25.38 -18.78 -13.28
CA PHE A 328 24.40 -18.10 -12.41
C PHE A 328 24.38 -16.59 -12.64
N LEU A 329 25.56 -15.96 -12.71
CA LEU A 329 25.74 -14.54 -12.98
C LEU A 329 25.16 -14.20 -14.35
N TRP A 330 25.45 -15.00 -15.37
CA TRP A 330 24.96 -14.78 -16.73
C TRP A 330 23.42 -14.79 -16.82
N LEU A 331 22.77 -15.70 -16.08
CA LEU A 331 21.31 -15.76 -16.00
C LEU A 331 20.71 -14.57 -15.23
N ASN A 332 21.36 -14.13 -14.15
CA ASN A 332 20.82 -13.09 -13.26
C ASN A 332 21.16 -11.65 -13.68
N LEU A 333 22.28 -11.41 -14.37
CA LEU A 333 22.67 -10.09 -14.88
C LEU A 333 21.73 -9.59 -15.98
N ARG A 334 21.16 -10.50 -16.77
CA ARG A 334 20.22 -10.15 -17.85
C ARG A 334 18.82 -9.80 -17.35
N SER A 335 18.36 -10.42 -16.26
CA SER A 335 17.05 -10.16 -15.67
C SER A 335 17.20 -9.33 -14.40
N LYS A 336 17.25 -8.00 -14.52
CA LYS A 336 17.22 -7.12 -13.34
C LYS A 336 15.93 -7.35 -12.58
N PRO A 337 15.97 -7.86 -11.35
CA PRO A 337 14.75 -8.19 -10.64
C PRO A 337 14.13 -6.87 -10.12
N VAL A 338 12.98 -6.46 -10.67
CA VAL A 338 12.26 -5.22 -10.28
C VAL A 338 10.87 -5.56 -9.77
N LEU A 339 10.54 -5.10 -8.56
CA LEU A 339 9.21 -5.23 -7.97
C LEU A 339 8.29 -4.35 -8.80
N ASN A 340 7.25 -4.92 -9.40
CA ASN A 340 6.43 -4.26 -10.40
C ASN A 340 4.95 -4.53 -10.11
N ALA A 341 4.13 -3.50 -10.10
CA ALA A 341 2.68 -3.67 -10.15
C ALA A 341 2.27 -4.14 -11.55
N TRP A 342 2.25 -5.48 -11.73
CA TRP A 342 1.81 -6.16 -12.94
C TRP A 342 2.53 -5.72 -14.24
N GLY A 343 3.78 -5.26 -14.12
CA GLY A 343 4.56 -4.75 -15.26
C GLY A 343 4.26 -3.32 -15.69
N PHE A 344 3.20 -2.69 -15.16
CA PHE A 344 2.83 -1.31 -15.46
C PHE A 344 3.66 -0.29 -14.68
N PHE A 345 3.96 -0.59 -13.41
CA PHE A 345 4.62 0.35 -12.51
C PHE A 345 5.70 -0.34 -11.70
N ALA A 346 6.97 0.03 -11.92
CA ALA A 346 8.04 -0.41 -11.02
C ALA A 346 7.86 0.25 -9.65
N LEU A 347 7.84 -0.52 -8.58
CA LEU A 347 7.80 -0.04 -7.19
C LEU A 347 9.21 0.39 -6.79
N SER A 348 9.67 1.48 -7.40
CA SER A 348 10.98 2.08 -7.21
C SER A 348 10.86 3.55 -6.79
N ARG A 349 11.93 4.10 -6.21
CA ARG A 349 11.99 5.52 -5.81
C ARG A 349 11.63 6.46 -6.96
N SER A 350 12.09 6.15 -8.18
CA SER A 350 11.76 6.91 -9.39
C SER A 350 10.25 6.98 -9.67
N SER A 351 9.50 5.95 -9.34
CA SER A 351 8.06 5.90 -9.61
C SER A 351 7.27 6.68 -8.57
N VAL A 352 7.76 6.75 -7.32
CA VAL A 352 7.25 7.70 -6.32
C VAL A 352 7.43 9.13 -6.80
N PHE A 353 8.60 9.49 -7.34
CA PHE A 353 8.81 10.82 -7.93
C PHE A 353 7.85 11.12 -9.09
N LYS A 354 7.64 10.15 -10.00
CA LYS A 354 6.66 10.31 -11.09
C LYS A 354 5.24 10.54 -10.57
N CYS A 355 4.85 9.84 -9.51
CA CYS A 355 3.54 10.03 -8.88
C CYS A 355 3.42 11.41 -8.22
N LEU A 356 4.46 11.87 -7.51
CA LEU A 356 4.50 13.23 -6.97
C LEU A 356 4.42 14.30 -8.06
N THR A 357 5.14 14.14 -9.18
CA THR A 357 5.05 15.05 -10.32
C THR A 357 3.63 15.08 -10.91
N PHE A 358 2.97 13.92 -11.03
CA PHE A 358 1.59 13.84 -11.47
C PHE A 358 0.65 14.58 -10.52
N ILE A 359 0.78 14.38 -9.21
CA ILE A 359 0.00 15.07 -8.18
C ILE A 359 0.19 16.59 -8.29
N MET A 360 1.43 17.06 -8.41
CA MET A 360 1.73 18.49 -8.57
C MET A 360 1.10 19.08 -9.84
N ASN A 361 1.21 18.40 -10.97
CA ASN A 361 0.59 18.85 -12.22
C ASN A 361 -0.94 18.89 -12.09
N PHE A 362 -1.55 17.91 -11.42
CA PHE A 362 -2.98 17.92 -11.20
C PHE A 362 -3.42 19.06 -10.28
N ILE A 363 -2.67 19.36 -9.21
CA ILE A 363 -2.91 20.55 -8.37
C ILE A 363 -2.88 21.82 -9.22
N ILE A 364 -1.88 22.00 -10.09
CA ILE A 364 -1.80 23.18 -10.97
C ILE A 364 -3.03 23.30 -11.86
N ILE A 365 -3.49 22.20 -12.45
CA ILE A 365 -4.71 22.17 -13.27
C ILE A 365 -5.93 22.59 -12.44
N LEU A 366 -6.08 22.07 -11.22
CA LEU A 366 -7.19 22.41 -10.34
C LEU A 366 -7.20 23.90 -9.98
N VAL A 367 -6.03 24.48 -9.71
CA VAL A 367 -5.89 25.92 -9.44
C VAL A 367 -6.29 26.75 -10.66
N GLN A 368 -5.90 26.32 -11.86
CA GLN A 368 -6.28 27.01 -13.11
C GLN A 368 -7.81 27.00 -13.32
N PHE A 369 -8.48 25.88 -13.05
CA PHE A 369 -9.94 25.80 -13.12
C PHE A 369 -10.62 26.69 -12.08
N MET A 370 -10.08 26.73 -10.87
CA MET A 370 -10.58 27.62 -9.82
C MET A 370 -10.44 29.11 -10.21
N ASP A 371 -9.29 29.52 -10.75
CA ASP A 371 -9.09 30.90 -11.23
C ASP A 371 -10.05 31.25 -12.38
N LEU A 372 -10.28 30.32 -13.31
CA LEU A 372 -11.25 30.49 -14.39
C LEU A 372 -12.68 30.69 -13.84
N GLU A 373 -13.10 29.87 -12.87
CA GLU A 373 -14.41 29.96 -12.22
C GLU A 373 -14.59 31.31 -11.52
N ASN A 374 -13.57 31.76 -10.79
CA ASN A 374 -13.58 33.07 -10.12
C ASN A 374 -13.67 34.24 -11.13
N ARG A 375 -13.01 34.15 -12.29
CA ARG A 375 -13.12 35.18 -13.34
C ARG A 375 -14.52 35.23 -13.96
N ILE A 376 -15.14 34.08 -14.18
CA ILE A 376 -16.50 33.99 -14.75
C ILE A 376 -17.53 34.56 -13.77
N SER A 377 -17.42 34.25 -12.48
CA SER A 377 -18.34 34.77 -11.47
C SER A 377 -18.25 36.29 -11.32
N ILE A 378 -17.05 36.88 -11.42
CA ILE A 378 -16.85 38.34 -11.42
C ILE A 378 -17.51 38.99 -12.64
N ASN A 379 -17.36 38.41 -13.84
CA ASN A 379 -17.92 38.96 -15.07
C ASN A 379 -19.45 38.87 -15.16
N HIS A 380 -20.10 37.96 -14.41
CA HIS A 380 -21.56 37.88 -14.32
C HIS A 380 -22.17 38.86 -13.31
N ASN A 381 -21.35 39.42 -12.41
CA ASN A 381 -21.75 40.40 -11.39
C ASN A 381 -21.47 41.86 -11.80
N LEU A 382 -20.96 42.08 -13.02
CA LEU A 382 -20.82 43.36 -13.72
C LEU A 382 -21.85 43.43 -14.84
#